data_AF-A0A0Q4GUU6-F1
#
_entry.id   AF-A0A0Q4GUU6-F1
#
_cell.length_a   1.000
_cell.length_b   1.000
_cell.length_c   1.000
_cell.angle_alpha   90.00
_cell.angle_beta   90.00
_cell.angle_gamma   90.00
#
_symmetry.space_group_name_H-M   'P 1'
#
loop_
_entity.id
_entity.type
_entity.pdbx_description
1 polymer ?
#
loop_
_entity_poly.entity_id
_entity_poly.type
_entity_poly.pdbx_seq_one_letter_code
_entity_poly.pdbx_strand_id
1 'polypeptide(L)'
;MNITKNLLFTTLIALFTLTMYSCKTKKLAAKPATPVAKPAPPVEEKKPAPAPEKEEAPAPEEKPNFNLDNIQFEFNSFVLKTSSFAILDKAVAEMKKSPTTKFILNGHSSAEGTPDHNMQLSIDRANAVKSYFINAGLNGSNFTVVGHGEKEPISSNDSEEGRMVNRRTEIKVQK
;
A
#
# COMPACT_ATOMS: atom_id res chain seq x y z
N MET A 1 -14.73 -69.77 1.98
CA MET A 1 -13.86 -70.71 2.72
C MET A 1 -12.43 -70.17 2.57
N ASN A 2 -11.80 -69.44 3.50
CA ASN A 2 -12.05 -69.03 4.91
C ASN A 2 -11.53 -67.57 5.08
N ILE A 3 -12.00 -66.62 5.93
CA ILE A 3 -12.34 -66.66 7.38
C ILE A 3 -11.04 -66.94 8.20
N THR A 4 -10.46 -66.12 9.08
CA THR A 4 -10.96 -65.11 10.05
C THR A 4 -9.83 -64.18 10.59
N LYS A 5 -10.20 -62.96 11.02
CA LYS A 5 -9.72 -62.17 12.21
C LYS A 5 -8.21 -61.96 12.51
N ASN A 6 -7.81 -60.69 12.60
CA ASN A 6 -7.37 -59.98 13.84
C ASN A 6 -7.05 -58.50 13.51
N LEU A 7 -7.38 -57.43 14.25
CA LEU A 7 -8.09 -57.20 15.54
C LEU A 7 -7.28 -57.31 16.86
N LEU A 8 -7.52 -56.33 17.76
CA LEU A 8 -7.16 -56.21 19.18
C LEU A 8 -5.67 -56.29 19.61
N PHE A 9 -5.06 -55.13 19.84
CA PHE A 9 -4.12 -54.90 20.95
C PHE A 9 -4.28 -53.47 21.50
N THR A 10 -5.19 -53.33 22.46
CA THR A 10 -5.38 -52.14 23.31
C THR A 10 -4.99 -52.46 24.75
N THR A 11 -4.76 -51.43 25.59
CA THR A 11 -4.52 -51.47 27.06
C THR A 11 -3.05 -51.71 27.50
N LEU A 12 -2.45 -51.04 28.52
CA LEU A 12 -2.88 -49.93 29.40
C LEU A 12 -1.76 -49.49 30.42
N ILE A 13 -1.74 -48.21 30.87
CA ILE A 13 -1.06 -47.65 32.10
C ILE A 13 0.51 -47.59 32.07
N ALA A 14 1.24 -46.60 32.65
CA ALA A 14 0.92 -45.53 33.63
C ALA A 14 1.65 -44.18 33.40
N LEU A 15 0.95 -43.08 33.68
CA LEU A 15 1.27 -42.05 34.67
C LEU A 15 2.68 -41.38 34.71
N PHE A 16 2.77 -40.14 34.20
CA PHE A 16 3.71 -39.13 34.71
C PHE A 16 2.98 -37.79 34.90
N THR A 17 2.89 -37.31 36.13
CA THR A 17 2.07 -36.16 36.55
C THR A 17 2.91 -34.99 37.02
N LEU A 18 2.44 -33.76 36.75
CA LEU A 18 3.00 -32.47 37.23
C LEU A 18 4.42 -32.15 36.68
N THR A 19 4.74 -30.91 36.28
CA THR A 19 4.28 -29.61 36.81
C THR A 19 3.96 -28.58 35.73
N MET A 20 2.90 -27.79 35.94
CA MET A 20 2.60 -26.59 35.14
C MET A 20 3.46 -25.42 35.62
N TYR A 21 4.44 -24.96 34.82
CA TYR A 21 5.15 -23.70 35.08
C TYR A 21 4.29 -22.49 34.68
N SER A 22 3.40 -22.08 35.59
CA SER A 22 2.64 -20.83 35.49
C SER A 22 3.40 -19.67 36.13
N CYS A 23 4.05 -18.83 35.32
CA CYS A 23 4.71 -17.60 35.78
C CYS A 23 4.15 -16.34 35.11
N LYS A 24 3.17 -15.76 35.79
CA LYS A 24 2.95 -14.31 35.96
C LYS A 24 2.77 -13.45 34.68
N THR A 25 1.54 -13.38 34.19
CA THR A 25 1.08 -12.21 33.42
C THR A 25 1.07 -10.95 34.31
N LYS A 26 1.88 -9.93 33.97
CA LYS A 26 1.71 -8.59 34.54
C LYS A 26 0.57 -7.87 33.80
N LYS A 27 -0.65 -7.97 34.35
CA LYS A 27 -1.80 -7.17 33.93
C LYS A 27 -1.70 -5.79 34.60
N LEU A 28 -1.33 -4.76 33.83
CA LEU A 28 -1.52 -3.37 34.25
C LEU A 28 -2.84 -2.86 33.66
N ALA A 29 -3.88 -2.86 34.49
CA ALA A 29 -5.14 -2.20 34.22
C ALA A 29 -5.57 -1.47 35.50
N ALA A 30 -5.24 -0.18 35.59
CA ALA A 30 -5.80 0.71 36.59
C ALA A 30 -7.10 1.31 36.05
N LYS A 31 -8.14 1.35 36.90
CA LYS A 31 -9.48 1.86 36.60
C LYS A 31 -9.52 3.41 36.84
N PRO A 32 -10.67 4.10 36.72
CA PRO A 32 -10.76 5.36 36.00
C PRO A 32 -10.53 6.60 36.88
N ALA A 33 -10.26 7.75 36.24
CA ALA A 33 -10.36 9.06 36.88
C ALA A 33 -11.51 9.87 36.25
N THR A 34 -12.50 10.22 37.08
CA THR A 34 -13.52 11.25 36.84
C THR A 34 -13.75 11.99 38.16
N PRO A 35 -14.26 13.24 38.16
CA PRO A 35 -14.05 14.30 37.17
C PRO A 35 -13.43 15.55 37.88
N VAL A 36 -12.30 16.07 37.40
CA VAL A 36 -11.75 17.32 37.96
C VAL A 36 -12.36 18.52 37.24
N ALA A 37 -13.00 19.39 38.02
CA ALA A 37 -13.72 20.55 37.51
C ALA A 37 -12.79 21.57 36.82
N LYS A 38 -13.34 22.20 35.77
CA LYS A 38 -12.76 23.32 35.03
C LYS A 38 -12.56 24.55 35.93
N PRO A 39 -11.33 25.07 36.10
CA PRO A 39 -11.12 26.47 36.42
C PRO A 39 -11.38 27.33 35.17
N ALA A 40 -12.00 28.49 35.34
CA ALA A 40 -12.13 29.50 34.30
C ALA A 40 -10.75 30.17 34.02
N PRO A 41 -10.53 30.77 32.83
CA PRO A 41 -9.21 31.20 32.40
C PRO A 41 -8.74 32.50 33.06
N PRO A 42 -7.42 32.67 33.28
CA PRO A 42 -6.81 33.99 33.43
C PRO A 42 -6.92 34.79 32.11
N VAL A 43 -7.09 36.11 32.22
CA VAL A 43 -7.29 37.03 31.09
C VAL A 43 -6.01 37.84 30.84
N GLU A 44 -5.66 37.98 29.55
CA GLU A 44 -4.62 38.86 28.96
C GLU A 44 -3.16 38.61 29.42
N GLU A 45 -2.17 38.71 28.55
CA GLU A 45 -1.81 39.90 27.76
C GLU A 45 -1.67 39.64 26.24
N LYS A 46 -2.13 40.61 25.42
CA LYS A 46 -2.02 40.52 23.95
C LYS A 46 -0.58 40.77 23.49
N LYS A 47 0.16 39.71 23.13
CA LYS A 47 1.34 39.84 22.27
C LYS A 47 0.90 40.51 20.95
N PRO A 48 1.61 41.54 20.44
CA PRO A 48 1.22 42.19 19.19
C PRO A 48 1.11 41.18 18.05
N ALA A 49 0.04 41.32 17.26
CA ALA A 49 -0.11 40.52 16.05
C ALA A 49 1.11 40.75 15.14
N PRO A 50 1.69 39.69 14.54
CA PRO A 50 2.56 39.88 13.39
C PRO A 50 1.81 40.72 12.35
N ALA A 51 2.51 41.68 11.74
CA ALA A 51 1.95 42.45 10.64
C ALA A 51 1.43 41.50 9.56
N PRO A 52 0.34 41.83 8.83
CA PRO A 52 -0.17 40.98 7.77
C PRO A 52 0.95 40.70 6.78
N GLU A 53 1.40 39.44 6.75
CA GLU A 53 2.34 38.95 5.76
C GLU A 53 1.67 39.16 4.40
N LYS A 54 2.36 39.94 3.56
CA LYS A 54 1.80 40.43 2.31
C LYS A 54 1.60 39.22 1.40
N GLU A 55 0.35 38.77 1.30
CA GLU A 55 -0.05 37.65 0.46
C GLU A 55 0.37 37.96 -0.98
N GLU A 56 1.52 37.41 -1.38
CA GLU A 56 1.98 37.48 -2.77
C GLU A 56 0.93 36.77 -3.61
N ALA A 57 0.36 37.50 -4.58
CA ALA A 57 -0.66 36.95 -5.46
C ALA A 57 -0.14 35.64 -6.04
N PRO A 58 -0.90 34.52 -5.95
CA PRO A 58 -0.40 33.22 -6.36
C PRO A 58 0.08 33.31 -7.81
N ALA A 59 1.32 32.84 -8.02
CA ALA A 59 1.89 32.75 -9.36
C ALA A 59 0.91 32.01 -10.28
N PRO A 60 0.78 32.39 -11.57
CA PRO A 60 -0.22 31.81 -12.46
C PRO A 60 -0.18 30.28 -12.41
N GLU A 61 -1.29 29.67 -12.02
CA GLU A 61 -1.37 28.22 -11.82
C GLU A 61 -1.02 27.49 -13.12
N GLU A 62 0.20 26.96 -13.19
CA GLU A 62 0.65 26.22 -14.35
C GLU A 62 -0.19 24.95 -14.50
N LYS A 63 -0.72 24.73 -15.71
CA LYS A 63 -1.60 23.59 -15.98
C LYS A 63 -0.91 22.27 -15.61
N PRO A 64 -1.63 21.31 -15.01
CA PRO A 64 -1.07 20.01 -14.66
C PRO A 64 -0.45 19.30 -15.87
N ASN A 65 0.74 18.74 -15.68
CA ASN A 65 1.40 17.91 -16.68
C ASN A 65 1.21 16.42 -16.37
N PHE A 66 0.36 15.75 -17.15
CA PHE A 66 0.09 14.31 -17.01
C PHE A 66 0.90 13.41 -17.96
N ASN A 67 2.01 13.91 -18.52
CA ASN A 67 3.02 13.05 -19.15
C ASN A 67 3.87 12.40 -18.06
N LEU A 68 3.36 11.28 -17.51
CA LEU A 68 3.94 10.58 -16.36
C LEU A 68 4.71 9.33 -16.82
N ASP A 69 5.91 9.17 -16.28
CA ASP A 69 6.78 8.04 -16.61
C ASP A 69 6.31 6.73 -15.96
N ASN A 70 6.75 5.60 -16.53
CA ASN A 70 6.37 4.26 -16.06
C ASN A 70 6.98 3.91 -14.69
N ILE A 71 6.16 3.39 -13.79
CA ILE A 71 6.58 2.96 -12.45
C ILE A 71 7.20 1.57 -12.50
N GLN A 72 8.31 1.38 -11.79
CA GLN A 72 9.14 0.16 -11.78
C GLN A 72 9.18 -0.50 -10.40
N PHE A 73 9.39 -1.83 -10.41
CA PHE A 73 9.28 -2.69 -9.23
C PHE A 73 10.49 -3.60 -9.06
N GLU A 74 10.65 -4.14 -7.85
CA GLU A 74 11.59 -5.23 -7.60
C GLU A 74 11.17 -6.54 -8.29
N PHE A 75 12.15 -7.44 -8.50
CA PHE A 75 11.93 -8.68 -9.23
C PHE A 75 10.83 -9.53 -8.60
N ASN A 76 9.92 -10.06 -9.43
CA ASN A 76 8.72 -10.81 -9.05
C ASN A 76 7.92 -10.20 -7.87
N SER A 77 7.88 -8.86 -7.78
CA SER A 77 7.27 -8.15 -6.65
C SER A 77 6.42 -6.95 -7.07
N PHE A 78 5.59 -6.49 -6.13
CA PHE A 78 4.90 -5.19 -6.15
C PHE A 78 5.59 -4.14 -5.26
N VAL A 79 6.73 -4.47 -4.66
CA VAL A 79 7.59 -3.49 -3.96
C VAL A 79 8.16 -2.51 -5.00
N LEU A 80 7.90 -1.22 -4.76
CA LEU A 80 8.37 -0.11 -5.60
C LEU A 80 9.90 -0.02 -5.55
N LYS A 81 10.53 0.09 -6.72
CA LYS A 81 11.96 0.41 -6.81
C LYS A 81 12.24 1.83 -6.31
N THR A 82 13.39 2.04 -5.68
CA THR A 82 13.81 3.35 -5.18
C THR A 82 13.82 4.43 -6.27
N SER A 83 14.18 4.07 -7.51
CA SER A 83 14.16 4.97 -8.66
C SER A 83 12.76 5.48 -9.05
N SER A 84 11.69 4.77 -8.64
CA SER A 84 10.31 5.14 -8.94
C SER A 84 9.76 6.24 -8.03
N PHE A 85 10.32 6.44 -6.83
CA PHE A 85 9.76 7.42 -5.88
C PHE A 85 9.79 8.85 -6.43
N ALA A 86 10.89 9.28 -7.05
CA ALA A 86 10.96 10.60 -7.69
C ALA A 86 9.91 10.82 -8.80
N ILE A 87 9.54 9.76 -9.53
CA ILE A 87 8.48 9.79 -10.55
C ILE A 87 7.10 9.91 -9.86
N LEU A 88 6.89 9.13 -8.79
CA LEU A 88 5.64 9.15 -8.03
C LEU A 88 5.42 10.48 -7.28
N ASP A 89 6.46 11.05 -6.67
CA ASP A 89 6.42 12.36 -6.01
C ASP A 89 6.05 13.47 -7.01
N LYS A 90 6.68 13.45 -8.19
CA LYS A 90 6.32 14.35 -9.31
C LYS A 90 4.87 14.15 -9.75
N ALA A 91 4.42 12.91 -9.92
CA ALA A 91 3.04 12.59 -10.25
C ALA A 91 2.05 13.13 -9.19
N VAL A 92 2.38 12.99 -7.90
CA VAL A 92 1.57 13.56 -6.81
C VAL A 92 1.50 15.08 -6.89
N ALA A 93 2.61 15.76 -7.16
CA ALA A 93 2.63 17.22 -7.30
C ALA A 93 1.71 17.69 -8.44
N GLU A 94 1.76 17.03 -9.61
CA GLU A 94 0.88 17.34 -10.74
C GLU A 94 -0.59 16.99 -10.47
N MET A 95 -0.86 15.86 -9.80
CA MET A 95 -2.23 15.47 -9.42
C MET A 95 -2.85 16.43 -8.40
N LYS A 96 -2.06 17.02 -7.50
CA LYS A 96 -2.56 18.03 -6.53
C LYS A 96 -3.04 19.31 -7.21
N LYS A 97 -2.52 19.66 -8.40
CA LYS A 97 -3.00 20.78 -9.23
C LYS A 97 -4.39 20.52 -9.85
N SER A 98 -4.89 19.29 -9.84
CA SER A 98 -6.22 18.95 -10.39
C SER A 98 -6.91 17.83 -9.59
N PRO A 99 -7.47 18.15 -8.42
CA PRO A 99 -8.00 17.17 -7.48
C PRO A 99 -9.25 16.42 -7.98
N THR A 100 -9.87 16.87 -9.08
CA THR A 100 -11.03 16.21 -9.71
C THR A 100 -10.66 15.23 -10.82
N THR A 101 -9.42 15.27 -11.34
CA THR A 101 -9.00 14.39 -12.44
C THR A 101 -8.98 12.93 -11.99
N LYS A 102 -9.50 12.06 -12.86
CA LYS A 102 -9.55 10.61 -12.69
C LYS A 102 -8.42 9.96 -13.48
N PHE A 103 -7.88 8.86 -12.97
CA PHE A 103 -6.74 8.15 -13.54
C PHE A 103 -6.98 6.64 -13.56
N ILE A 104 -6.44 5.98 -14.58
CA ILE A 104 -6.35 4.52 -14.69
C ILE A 104 -4.89 4.12 -14.44
N LEU A 105 -4.69 3.23 -13.49
CA LEU A 105 -3.41 2.62 -13.14
C LEU A 105 -3.37 1.23 -13.79
N ASN A 106 -2.58 1.11 -14.85
CA ASN A 106 -2.47 -0.09 -15.68
C ASN A 106 -1.23 -0.88 -15.25
N GLY A 107 -1.40 -1.99 -14.56
CA GLY A 107 -0.30 -2.85 -14.14
C GLY A 107 0.01 -3.92 -15.16
N HIS A 108 1.30 -4.25 -15.31
CA HIS A 108 1.81 -5.25 -16.26
C HIS A 108 2.88 -6.16 -15.61
N SER A 109 3.14 -7.30 -16.22
CA SER A 109 4.21 -8.23 -15.87
C SER A 109 5.10 -8.58 -17.08
N SER A 110 6.23 -9.23 -16.82
CA SER A 110 6.91 -10.05 -17.82
C SER A 110 6.13 -11.36 -18.04
N ALA A 111 6.46 -12.11 -19.09
CA ALA A 111 5.87 -13.42 -19.40
C ALA A 111 6.45 -14.60 -18.58
N GLU A 112 7.04 -14.32 -17.41
CA GLU A 112 7.64 -15.33 -16.54
C GLU A 112 6.58 -15.84 -15.55
N GLY A 113 6.32 -17.15 -15.50
CA GLY A 113 5.36 -17.75 -14.57
C GLY A 113 4.04 -18.17 -15.24
N THR A 114 2.95 -18.16 -14.49
CA THR A 114 1.61 -18.53 -15.01
C THR A 114 0.79 -17.27 -15.31
N PRO A 115 -0.13 -17.32 -16.31
CA PRO A 115 -0.97 -16.17 -16.65
C PRO A 115 -1.80 -15.63 -15.47
N ASP A 116 -2.27 -16.50 -14.58
CA ASP A 116 -3.05 -16.12 -13.40
C ASP A 116 -2.19 -15.42 -12.33
N HIS A 117 -0.97 -15.92 -12.08
CA HIS A 117 0.01 -15.26 -11.20
C HIS A 117 0.37 -13.88 -11.74
N ASN A 118 0.63 -13.80 -13.05
CA ASN A 118 0.99 -12.56 -13.71
C ASN A 118 -0.15 -11.55 -13.74
N MET A 119 -1.39 -12.01 -13.93
CA MET A 119 -2.58 -11.18 -13.75
C MET A 119 -2.66 -10.61 -12.32
N GLN A 120 -2.57 -11.44 -11.28
CA GLN A 120 -2.63 -10.99 -9.90
C GLN A 120 -1.49 -10.01 -9.56
N LEU A 121 -0.25 -10.35 -9.90
CA LEU A 121 0.93 -9.49 -9.68
C LEU A 121 0.79 -8.14 -10.38
N SER A 122 0.17 -8.10 -11.55
CA SER A 122 -0.10 -6.85 -12.28
C SER A 122 -1.13 -5.97 -11.54
N ILE A 123 -2.19 -6.57 -10.98
CA ILE A 123 -3.19 -5.88 -10.13
C ILE A 123 -2.52 -5.34 -8.86
N ASP A 124 -1.68 -6.14 -8.21
CA ASP A 124 -0.99 -5.77 -6.97
C ASP A 124 -0.01 -4.59 -7.18
N ARG A 125 0.69 -4.57 -8.31
CA ARG A 125 1.55 -3.43 -8.72
C ARG A 125 0.78 -2.13 -8.89
N ALA A 126 -0.38 -2.18 -9.56
CA ALA A 126 -1.23 -1.01 -9.72
C ALA A 126 -1.85 -0.56 -8.38
N ASN A 127 -2.19 -1.51 -7.49
CA ASN A 127 -2.62 -1.22 -6.11
C ASN A 127 -1.51 -0.63 -5.23
N ALA A 128 -0.24 -1.03 -5.41
CA ALA A 128 0.90 -0.44 -4.70
C ALA A 128 1.06 1.04 -5.07
N VAL A 129 0.96 1.39 -6.36
CA VAL A 129 0.95 2.78 -6.85
C VAL A 129 -0.25 3.56 -6.30
N LYS A 130 -1.46 2.98 -6.32
CA LYS A 130 -2.65 3.58 -5.72
C LYS A 130 -2.47 3.87 -4.23
N SER A 131 -1.88 2.92 -3.49
CA SER A 131 -1.64 3.03 -2.05
C SER A 131 -0.64 4.14 -1.74
N TYR A 132 0.42 4.26 -2.53
CA TYR A 132 1.36 5.38 -2.43
C TYR A 132 0.67 6.73 -2.62
N PHE A 133 -0.18 6.87 -3.66
CA PHE A 133 -0.93 8.10 -3.91
C PHE A 133 -1.92 8.46 -2.80
N ILE A 134 -2.61 7.48 -2.23
CA ILE A 134 -3.49 7.69 -1.07
C ILE A 134 -2.68 8.15 0.15
N ASN A 135 -1.55 7.50 0.43
CA ASN A 135 -0.66 7.89 1.54
C ASN A 135 -0.05 9.29 1.35
N ALA A 136 0.14 9.73 0.10
CA ALA A 136 0.58 11.09 -0.24
C ALA A 136 -0.54 12.15 -0.20
N GLY A 137 -1.76 11.76 0.20
CA GLY A 137 -2.92 12.64 0.44
C GLY A 137 -3.89 12.76 -0.75
N LEU A 138 -3.80 11.92 -1.78
CA LEU A 138 -4.72 11.95 -2.91
C LEU A 138 -5.99 11.10 -2.65
N ASN A 139 -7.13 11.54 -3.19
CA ASN A 139 -8.39 10.84 -3.00
C ASN A 139 -8.39 9.49 -3.73
N GLY A 140 -8.54 8.38 -2.99
CA GLY A 140 -8.54 7.02 -3.54
C GLY A 140 -9.63 6.73 -4.57
N SER A 141 -10.71 7.53 -4.61
CA SER A 141 -11.76 7.47 -5.64
C SER A 141 -11.36 8.13 -6.98
N ASN A 142 -10.15 8.71 -7.07
CA ASN A 142 -9.60 9.22 -8.32
C ASN A 142 -8.88 8.13 -9.14
N PHE A 143 -8.68 6.93 -8.59
CA PHE A 143 -7.85 5.90 -9.20
C PHE A 143 -8.63 4.61 -9.47
N THR A 144 -8.75 4.27 -10.75
CA THR A 144 -9.19 2.94 -11.23
C THR A 144 -7.95 2.06 -11.40
N VAL A 145 -7.99 0.81 -10.94
CA VAL A 145 -6.90 -0.16 -11.10
C VAL A 145 -7.29 -1.20 -12.14
N VAL A 146 -6.38 -1.47 -13.08
CA VAL A 146 -6.54 -2.48 -14.14
C VAL A 146 -5.27 -3.31 -14.21
N GLY A 147 -5.41 -4.64 -14.15
CA GLY A 147 -4.32 -5.57 -14.38
C GLY A 147 -4.39 -6.15 -15.79
N HIS A 148 -3.25 -6.18 -16.47
CA HIS A 148 -3.11 -6.75 -17.82
C HIS A 148 -2.32 -8.06 -17.84
N GLY A 149 -1.63 -8.38 -16.74
CA GLY A 149 -0.63 -9.44 -16.70
C GLY A 149 0.45 -9.23 -17.76
N GLU A 150 0.80 -10.30 -18.45
CA GLU A 150 1.82 -10.35 -19.50
C GLU A 150 1.30 -10.00 -20.91
N LYS A 151 0.00 -9.68 -21.05
CA LYS A 151 -0.70 -9.60 -22.34
C LYS A 151 -0.33 -8.38 -23.19
N GLU A 152 0.22 -7.34 -22.57
CA GLU A 152 0.61 -6.08 -23.23
C GLU A 152 2.09 -5.76 -23.00
N PRO A 153 3.02 -6.55 -23.60
CA PRO A 153 4.44 -6.28 -23.57
C PRO A 153 4.78 -5.08 -24.47
N ILE A 154 5.74 -4.26 -24.04
CA ILE A 154 6.30 -3.14 -24.81
C ILE A 154 7.78 -3.35 -25.18
N SER A 155 8.35 -4.48 -24.73
CA SER A 155 9.67 -4.97 -25.11
C SER A 155 9.66 -6.51 -25.15
N SER A 156 10.72 -7.12 -25.69
CA SER A 156 10.88 -8.59 -25.73
C SER A 156 10.85 -9.19 -24.30
N ASN A 157 10.31 -10.39 -24.16
CA ASN A 157 10.42 -11.16 -22.91
C ASN A 157 11.62 -12.11 -22.89
N ASP A 158 12.40 -12.17 -23.98
CA ASP A 158 13.52 -13.10 -24.13
C ASP A 158 14.77 -12.60 -23.39
N SER A 159 14.97 -11.28 -23.31
CA SER A 159 16.06 -10.63 -22.55
C SER A 159 15.59 -10.08 -21.20
N GLU A 160 16.49 -9.99 -20.22
CA GLU A 160 16.15 -9.44 -18.89
C GLU A 160 15.84 -7.95 -18.95
N GLU A 161 16.52 -7.21 -19.84
CA GLU A 161 16.31 -5.79 -20.08
C GLU A 161 14.88 -5.54 -20.61
N GLY A 162 14.40 -6.39 -21.52
CA GLY A 162 13.03 -6.29 -22.02
C GLY A 162 11.99 -6.68 -20.98
N ARG A 163 12.25 -7.74 -20.19
CA ARG A 163 11.39 -8.12 -19.06
C ARG A 163 11.33 -7.05 -17.98
N MET A 164 12.44 -6.38 -17.66
CA MET A 164 12.48 -5.20 -16.78
C MET A 164 11.49 -4.14 -17.26
N VAL A 165 11.56 -3.76 -18.54
CA VAL A 165 10.68 -2.74 -19.13
C VAL A 165 9.20 -3.17 -19.09
N ASN A 166 8.90 -4.47 -19.29
CA ASN A 166 7.53 -4.99 -19.23
C ASN A 166 6.94 -4.98 -17.80
N ARG A 167 7.75 -5.18 -16.75
CA ARG A 167 7.33 -5.18 -15.33
C ARG A 167 7.07 -3.76 -14.80
N ARG A 168 6.01 -3.14 -15.30
CA ARG A 168 5.67 -1.71 -15.08
C ARG A 168 4.25 -1.47 -14.57
N THR A 169 4.00 -0.24 -14.10
CA THR A 169 2.66 0.34 -14.01
C THR A 169 2.62 1.66 -14.79
N GLU A 170 1.64 1.81 -15.68
CA GLU A 170 1.39 3.04 -16.45
C GLU A 170 0.26 3.86 -15.79
N ILE A 171 0.43 5.18 -15.72
CA ILE A 171 -0.56 6.10 -15.17
C ILE A 171 -1.18 6.89 -16.32
N LYS A 172 -2.48 6.71 -16.58
CA LYS A 172 -3.19 7.39 -17.68
C LYS A 172 -4.36 8.20 -17.14
N VAL A 173 -4.60 9.39 -17.70
CA VAL A 173 -5.82 10.17 -17.43
C VAL A 173 -7.03 9.39 -17.97
N GLN A 174 -8.05 9.23 -17.13
CA GLN A 174 -9.35 8.72 -17.54
C GLN A 174 -10.11 9.85 -18.22
N LYS A 175 -10.44 9.67 -19.50
CA LYS A 175 -11.25 10.59 -20.31
C LYS A 175 -12.74 10.43 -20.04
#